data_AF-F4B3C2-F1
#
_entry.id   AF-F4B3C2-F1
#
_cell.length_a   1.000
_cell.length_b   1.000
_cell.length_c   1.000
_cell.angle_alpha   90.00
_cell.angle_beta   90.00
_cell.angle_gamma   90.00
#
_symmetry.space_group_name_H-M   'P 1'
#
loop_
_entity.id
_entity.type
_entity.pdbx_description
1 polymer ?
#
loop_
_entity_poly.entity_id
_entity_poly.type
_entity_poly.pdbx_seq_one_letter_code
_entity_poly.pdbx_strand_id
1 'polypeptide(L)'
;MKSKIPNGVMFNAYPDSIGKKLRDTVTLLQRPELKDVFSLFYVLPTFFNSDLDRGFSIVDYNINTELVSQEDLDALKKLDVMLKFDIVLNHLSVGSPQFKDILEKGDASPYKDFFIDWNAFWEGNTASYNNGVAVPKKEYLNKLFMRKPGLPVLKVLFPDGTERPYWNTFYQQITYHEITIEDLETLNELATEDKKDTVALVNNAIASGYDISEVRFRESVTPHISKLVKIVEQQRSYLGQMDVNGNSEMVWDFYDETLKKVADFGCKILRLDAFAYLHKEVGETNFFNKPGTWTYLERINQIAKKYDLTLLPEIHSEYGLGLHDEVASEGYQIYDFFFPGLVIHTIETGSASALLSWAKEVIAKGYKTVNMLGCHDGIPVLDLKGITDAQGNNHPGLLKDTEIEHIIETILSRGGRVKNIYDPEGNKISYYQVNATFYSALGEDDRKLLLARALQVFMPGIPQVWYLDLFAGKNDYEAADAAGTGGHKEINRTTLTQEDIERGLEKPVVLKQLELLRLRNTAAAFSGTMTIEIEDVSQLEISWKQDEDTATLKANLTDYSFTVTHVTNGEETVIANS
;
A
#
# COMPACT_ATOMS: atom_id res chain seq x y z
N MET A 1 -5.30 10.87 28.53
CA MET A 1 -3.99 10.22 28.69
C MET A 1 -3.15 10.60 27.48
N LYS A 2 -1.95 11.16 27.66
CA LYS A 2 -1.05 11.49 26.53
C LYS A 2 -0.69 10.19 25.79
N SER A 3 -0.69 10.18 24.46
CA SER A 3 -0.55 8.95 23.66
C SER A 3 0.83 8.30 23.87
N LYS A 4 0.86 6.96 23.90
CA LYS A 4 2.02 6.12 24.27
C LYS A 4 2.95 5.77 23.08
N ILE A 5 2.73 6.35 21.90
CA ILE A 5 3.54 6.05 20.71
C ILE A 5 4.86 6.82 20.80
N PRO A 6 6.02 6.15 20.76
CA PRO A 6 7.30 6.85 20.73
C PRO A 6 7.40 7.69 19.45
N ASN A 7 7.96 8.90 19.57
CA ASN A 7 8.34 9.72 18.41
C ASN A 7 9.65 9.21 17.77
N GLY A 8 9.89 7.90 17.80
CA GLY A 8 11.12 7.27 17.35
C GLY A 8 11.02 6.73 15.93
N VAL A 9 12.09 6.11 15.44
CA VAL A 9 12.19 5.66 14.04
C VAL A 9 11.42 4.36 13.83
N MET A 10 10.74 4.27 12.68
CA MET A 10 9.96 3.12 12.25
C MET A 10 10.62 2.36 11.12
N PHE A 11 10.98 1.10 11.33
CA PHE A 11 11.39 0.18 10.27
C PHE A 11 10.15 -0.26 9.47
N ASN A 12 10.26 -0.46 8.16
CA ASN A 12 9.16 -0.94 7.31
C ASN A 12 9.65 -2.03 6.34
N ALA A 13 9.03 -3.20 6.42
CA ALA A 13 9.38 -4.37 5.62
C ALA A 13 8.24 -5.38 5.52
N TYR A 14 8.29 -6.26 4.52
CA TYR A 14 7.54 -7.52 4.57
C TYR A 14 8.23 -8.49 5.54
N PRO A 15 7.49 -9.43 6.14
CA PRO A 15 8.06 -10.55 6.91
C PRO A 15 9.21 -11.27 6.21
N ASP A 16 9.17 -11.38 4.87
CA ASP A 16 10.15 -12.07 4.04
C ASP A 16 11.09 -11.13 3.27
N SER A 17 11.06 -9.82 3.53
CA SER A 17 11.97 -8.85 2.89
C SER A 17 13.43 -9.09 3.24
N ILE A 18 13.70 -9.61 4.44
CA ILE A 18 15.04 -10.03 4.88
C ILE A 18 15.00 -11.55 5.02
N GLY A 19 15.89 -12.25 4.33
CA GLY A 19 15.96 -13.70 4.37
C GLY A 19 14.70 -14.35 3.78
N LYS A 20 14.00 -15.14 4.59
CA LYS A 20 12.81 -15.90 4.17
C LYS A 20 11.61 -15.76 5.12
N LYS A 21 11.85 -15.35 6.36
CA LYS A 21 10.83 -15.29 7.43
C LYS A 21 11.08 -14.10 8.35
N LEU A 22 10.07 -13.71 9.11
CA LEU A 22 10.16 -12.57 10.05
C LEU A 22 11.34 -12.71 11.01
N ARG A 23 11.66 -13.94 11.42
CA ARG A 23 12.83 -14.25 12.27
C ARG A 23 14.16 -13.71 11.74
N ASP A 24 14.33 -13.67 10.42
CA ASP A 24 15.53 -13.13 9.79
C ASP A 24 15.61 -11.61 9.98
N THR A 25 14.49 -10.90 9.83
CA THR A 25 14.40 -9.47 10.19
C THR A 25 14.61 -9.24 11.69
N VAL A 26 14.03 -10.08 12.55
CA VAL A 26 14.25 -9.99 14.02
C VAL A 26 15.74 -10.16 14.35
N THR A 27 16.42 -11.11 13.70
CA THR A 27 17.86 -11.34 13.89
C THR A 27 18.67 -10.12 13.45
N LEU A 28 18.30 -9.48 12.34
CA LEU A 28 18.89 -8.21 11.90
C LEU A 28 18.67 -7.11 12.96
N LEU A 29 17.46 -6.93 13.48
CA LEU A 29 17.17 -5.91 14.49
C LEU A 29 17.91 -6.15 15.83
N GLN A 30 18.34 -7.37 16.11
CA GLN A 30 19.15 -7.72 17.28
C GLN A 30 20.65 -7.40 17.10
N ARG A 31 21.08 -7.05 15.90
CA ARG A 31 22.49 -6.77 15.61
C ARG A 31 22.98 -5.53 16.36
N PRO A 32 24.22 -5.52 16.88
CA PRO A 32 24.80 -4.35 17.55
C PRO A 32 24.73 -3.07 16.71
N GLU A 33 24.91 -3.19 15.40
CA GLU A 33 24.85 -2.09 14.43
C GLU A 33 23.47 -1.41 14.41
N LEU A 34 22.39 -2.14 14.73
CA LEU A 34 21.02 -1.65 14.75
C LEU A 34 20.50 -1.31 16.16
N LYS A 35 21.34 -1.47 17.19
CA LYS A 35 20.96 -1.15 18.55
C LYS A 35 20.46 0.30 18.66
N ASP A 36 19.30 0.46 19.29
CA ASP A 36 18.61 1.74 19.54
C ASP A 36 18.26 2.52 18.26
N VAL A 37 18.30 1.90 17.08
CA VAL A 37 17.96 2.57 15.81
C VAL A 37 16.45 2.67 15.62
N PHE A 38 15.70 1.62 15.95
CA PHE A 38 14.25 1.54 15.72
C PHE A 38 13.49 1.30 17.02
N SER A 39 12.37 2.00 17.21
CA SER A 39 11.40 1.75 18.29
C SER A 39 10.04 1.29 17.76
N LEU A 40 9.87 1.33 16.44
CA LEU A 40 8.66 0.93 15.74
C LEU A 40 9.02 0.00 14.58
N PHE A 41 8.17 -0.99 14.30
CA PHE A 41 8.25 -1.83 13.11
C PHE A 41 6.88 -1.94 12.46
N TYR A 42 6.77 -1.36 11.27
CA TYR A 42 5.68 -1.60 10.35
C TYR A 42 5.91 -2.90 9.57
N VAL A 43 5.14 -3.92 9.91
CA VAL A 43 5.19 -5.21 9.21
C VAL A 43 4.05 -5.26 8.20
N LEU A 44 4.39 -5.50 6.93
CA LEU A 44 3.42 -5.52 5.84
C LEU A 44 2.52 -6.78 5.87
N PRO A 45 1.39 -6.77 5.13
CA PRO A 45 0.25 -7.64 5.44
C PRO A 45 0.45 -9.14 5.22
N THR A 46 1.50 -9.61 4.54
CA THR A 46 1.83 -11.06 4.49
C THR A 46 2.16 -11.65 5.86
N PHE A 47 2.23 -10.81 6.90
CA PHE A 47 2.16 -11.20 8.30
C PHE A 47 0.91 -12.04 8.61
N PHE A 48 -0.20 -11.78 7.93
CA PHE A 48 -1.46 -12.50 8.06
C PHE A 48 -1.66 -13.52 6.93
N ASN A 49 -2.61 -14.44 7.11
CA ASN A 49 -3.00 -15.36 6.04
C ASN A 49 -3.64 -14.60 4.88
N SER A 50 -3.06 -14.71 3.69
CA SER A 50 -3.41 -13.94 2.49
C SER A 50 -3.03 -14.68 1.21
N ASP A 51 -3.58 -14.29 0.06
CA ASP A 51 -3.30 -14.95 -1.23
C ASP A 51 -2.83 -14.01 -2.36
N LEU A 52 -3.56 -12.94 -2.65
CA LEU A 52 -3.24 -11.95 -3.69
C LEU A 52 -2.65 -10.66 -3.12
N ASP A 53 -2.11 -9.87 -4.05
CA ASP A 53 -1.64 -8.50 -3.81
C ASP A 53 -0.65 -8.43 -2.64
N ARG A 54 0.23 -9.45 -2.55
CA ARG A 54 1.30 -9.58 -1.56
C ARG A 54 0.84 -9.21 -0.14
N GLY A 55 -0.29 -9.77 0.28
CA GLY A 55 -0.83 -9.59 1.62
C GLY A 55 -2.14 -8.83 1.71
N PHE A 56 -2.48 -7.99 0.73
CA PHE A 56 -3.67 -7.12 0.82
C PHE A 56 -4.98 -7.86 0.51
N SER A 57 -4.93 -9.11 0.02
CA SER A 57 -6.09 -10.00 -0.06
C SER A 57 -6.12 -10.93 1.15
N ILE A 58 -6.69 -10.44 2.26
CA ILE A 58 -6.68 -11.12 3.57
C ILE A 58 -7.70 -12.26 3.59
N VAL A 59 -7.24 -13.46 3.91
CA VAL A 59 -8.10 -14.62 4.21
C VAL A 59 -8.60 -14.52 5.65
N ASP A 60 -7.69 -14.31 6.60
CA ASP A 60 -7.97 -14.03 7.99
C ASP A 60 -6.80 -13.31 8.66
N TYR A 61 -7.04 -12.70 9.81
CA TYR A 61 -6.03 -11.98 10.58
C TYR A 61 -5.28 -12.87 11.59
N ASN A 62 -5.21 -14.19 11.38
CA ASN A 62 -4.25 -15.03 12.10
C ASN A 62 -2.86 -14.87 11.46
N ILE A 63 -1.81 -15.12 12.25
CA ILE A 63 -0.45 -15.09 11.72
C ILE A 63 -0.27 -16.09 10.59
N ASN A 64 0.43 -15.69 9.52
CA ASN A 64 0.91 -16.61 8.51
C ASN A 64 2.05 -17.44 9.09
N THR A 65 1.76 -18.68 9.50
CA THR A 65 2.73 -19.56 10.16
C THR A 65 3.89 -19.98 9.26
N GLU A 66 3.81 -19.76 7.94
CA GLU A 66 4.94 -19.98 7.04
C GLU A 66 6.02 -18.91 7.21
N LEU A 67 5.62 -17.67 7.55
CA LEU A 67 6.50 -16.50 7.62
C LEU A 67 6.73 -15.99 9.05
N VAL A 68 5.79 -16.20 9.97
CA VAL A 68 5.76 -15.58 11.30
C VAL A 68 5.53 -16.64 12.38
N SER A 69 6.26 -16.52 13.49
CA SER A 69 6.08 -17.35 14.68
C SER A 69 5.81 -16.50 15.93
N GLN A 70 5.28 -17.13 16.99
CA GLN A 70 5.06 -16.44 18.27
C GLN A 70 6.39 -16.02 18.91
N GLU A 71 7.46 -16.79 18.70
CA GLU A 71 8.80 -16.47 19.17
C GLU A 71 9.33 -15.17 18.55
N ASP A 72 8.95 -14.85 17.31
CA ASP A 72 9.33 -13.59 16.65
C ASP A 72 8.68 -12.39 17.35
N LEU A 73 7.40 -12.50 17.72
CA LEU A 73 6.67 -11.47 18.46
C LEU A 73 7.26 -11.27 19.87
N ASP A 74 7.60 -12.36 20.56
CA ASP A 74 8.24 -12.31 21.86
C ASP A 74 9.63 -11.66 21.79
N ALA A 75 10.37 -11.90 20.71
CA ALA A 75 11.67 -11.29 20.47
C ALA A 75 11.56 -9.79 20.17
N LEU A 76 10.60 -9.37 19.33
CA LEU A 76 10.32 -7.94 19.06
C LEU A 76 9.90 -7.21 20.33
N LYS A 77 9.08 -7.82 21.17
CA LYS A 77 8.70 -7.29 22.48
C LYS A 77 9.90 -7.11 23.42
N LYS A 78 10.87 -8.04 23.40
CA LYS A 78 12.12 -7.93 24.18
C LYS A 78 13.03 -6.80 23.69
N LEU A 79 12.94 -6.44 22.41
CA LEU A 79 13.62 -5.28 21.82
C LEU A 79 12.91 -3.94 22.10
N ASP A 80 11.76 -3.96 22.77
CA ASP A 80 10.90 -2.79 22.99
C ASP A 80 10.48 -2.10 21.67
N VAL A 81 10.29 -2.90 20.61
CA VAL A 81 9.83 -2.43 19.30
C VAL A 81 8.31 -2.61 19.22
N MET A 82 7.57 -1.51 19.10
CA MET A 82 6.11 -1.57 18.94
C MET A 82 5.74 -1.83 17.48
N LEU A 83 4.63 -2.53 17.26
CA LEU A 83 4.24 -2.94 15.92
C LEU A 83 3.23 -1.99 15.31
N LYS A 84 3.33 -1.83 14.00
CA LYS A 84 2.32 -1.25 13.14
C LYS A 84 1.89 -2.31 12.14
N PHE A 85 0.58 -2.41 11.91
CA PHE A 85 0.01 -3.31 10.92
C PHE A 85 -0.99 -2.57 10.04
N ASP A 86 -1.25 -3.16 8.88
CA ASP A 86 -2.41 -2.84 8.08
C ASP A 86 -3.68 -3.45 8.66
N ILE A 87 -4.76 -2.71 8.55
CA ILE A 87 -6.11 -3.25 8.62
C ILE A 87 -6.79 -2.96 7.28
N VAL A 88 -6.99 -4.01 6.49
CA VAL A 88 -7.72 -3.98 5.23
C VAL A 88 -9.21 -4.04 5.58
N LEU A 89 -9.83 -2.87 5.70
CA LEU A 89 -11.23 -2.74 6.09
C LEU A 89 -12.16 -2.88 4.88
N ASN A 90 -11.74 -2.45 3.69
CA ASN A 90 -12.62 -2.39 2.53
C ASN A 90 -13.02 -3.77 1.99
N HIS A 91 -12.18 -4.79 2.14
CA HIS A 91 -12.37 -6.06 1.44
C HIS A 91 -11.69 -7.25 2.15
N LEU A 92 -12.13 -8.46 1.82
CA LEU A 92 -11.49 -9.73 2.20
C LEU A 92 -11.32 -10.64 0.98
N SER A 93 -10.43 -11.63 1.08
CA SER A 93 -10.23 -12.63 0.03
C SER A 93 -11.50 -13.46 -0.21
N VAL A 94 -11.72 -13.90 -1.46
CA VAL A 94 -12.64 -15.01 -1.80
C VAL A 94 -12.37 -16.25 -0.94
N GLY A 95 -11.12 -16.46 -0.54
CA GLY A 95 -10.68 -17.55 0.33
C GLY A 95 -11.07 -17.40 1.81
N SER A 96 -11.60 -16.23 2.22
CA SER A 96 -12.00 -15.96 3.61
C SER A 96 -13.12 -16.90 4.07
N PRO A 97 -13.17 -17.27 5.37
CA PRO A 97 -14.23 -18.12 5.91
C PRO A 97 -15.64 -17.59 5.62
N GLN A 98 -15.82 -16.28 5.67
CA GLN A 98 -17.10 -15.59 5.44
C GLN A 98 -17.55 -15.76 3.99
N PHE A 99 -16.67 -15.53 3.01
CA PHE A 99 -17.03 -15.64 1.60
C PHE A 99 -17.19 -17.11 1.17
N LYS A 100 -16.37 -18.03 1.70
CA LYS A 100 -16.54 -19.47 1.49
C LYS A 100 -17.89 -19.98 1.97
N ASP A 101 -18.38 -19.49 3.11
CA ASP A 101 -19.70 -19.87 3.63
C ASP A 101 -20.85 -19.38 2.72
N ILE A 102 -20.71 -18.19 2.12
CA ILE A 102 -21.64 -17.70 1.09
C ILE A 102 -21.61 -18.59 -0.15
N LEU A 103 -20.41 -18.95 -0.63
CA LEU A 103 -20.28 -19.86 -1.76
C LEU A 103 -20.94 -21.21 -1.46
N GLU A 104 -20.80 -21.76 -0.24
CA GLU A 104 -21.40 -23.04 0.12
C GLU A 104 -22.93 -22.97 0.28
N LYS A 105 -23.45 -21.92 0.93
CA LYS A 105 -24.85 -21.87 1.41
C LYS A 105 -25.74 -20.89 0.66
N GLY A 106 -25.19 -20.07 -0.23
CA GLY A 106 -25.93 -19.04 -0.94
C GLY A 106 -26.67 -18.09 0.01
N ASP A 107 -27.94 -17.84 -0.30
CA ASP A 107 -28.81 -16.95 0.48
C ASP A 107 -29.12 -17.46 1.91
N ALA A 108 -28.80 -18.72 2.21
CA ALA A 108 -28.91 -19.29 3.56
C ALA A 108 -27.69 -19.02 4.44
N SER A 109 -26.60 -18.45 3.89
CA SER A 109 -25.43 -18.05 4.67
C SER A 109 -25.78 -16.91 5.63
N PRO A 110 -25.35 -16.95 6.90
CA PRO A 110 -25.42 -15.79 7.78
C PRO A 110 -24.60 -14.60 7.26
N TYR A 111 -23.62 -14.85 6.38
CA TYR A 111 -22.75 -13.82 5.80
C TYR A 111 -23.29 -13.22 4.50
N LYS A 112 -24.52 -13.56 4.05
CA LYS A 112 -25.07 -13.07 2.78
C LYS A 112 -24.99 -11.54 2.60
N ASP A 113 -25.14 -10.79 3.70
CA ASP A 113 -25.10 -9.32 3.73
C ASP A 113 -23.73 -8.77 4.20
N PHE A 114 -22.73 -9.63 4.41
CA PHE A 114 -21.36 -9.27 4.80
C PHE A 114 -20.58 -8.67 3.63
N PHE A 115 -20.85 -9.13 2.41
CA PHE A 115 -20.29 -8.60 1.16
C PHE A 115 -21.38 -7.93 0.34
N ILE A 116 -20.98 -7.26 -0.73
CA ILE A 116 -21.91 -6.50 -1.57
C ILE A 116 -22.23 -7.28 -2.84
N ASP A 117 -23.44 -7.83 -2.92
CA ASP A 117 -24.01 -8.28 -4.19
C ASP A 117 -24.22 -7.05 -5.09
N TRP A 118 -23.54 -7.03 -6.23
CA TRP A 118 -23.53 -5.90 -7.15
C TRP A 118 -24.91 -5.64 -7.74
N ASN A 119 -25.63 -6.70 -8.13
CA ASN A 119 -26.94 -6.55 -8.75
C ASN A 119 -27.96 -6.05 -7.72
N ALA A 120 -27.91 -6.56 -6.49
CA ALA A 120 -28.76 -6.08 -5.40
C ALA A 120 -28.48 -4.61 -5.08
N PHE A 121 -27.21 -4.20 -5.04
CA PHE A 121 -26.84 -2.80 -4.80
C PHE A 121 -27.44 -1.83 -5.83
N TRP A 122 -27.51 -2.24 -7.10
CA TRP A 122 -28.03 -1.43 -8.20
C TRP A 122 -29.51 -1.67 -8.53
N GLU A 123 -30.25 -2.37 -7.68
CA GLU A 123 -31.68 -2.60 -7.87
C GLU A 123 -32.43 -1.27 -7.98
N GLY A 124 -33.36 -1.17 -8.94
CA GLY A 124 -34.09 0.07 -9.29
C GLY A 124 -33.26 1.16 -10.01
N ASN A 125 -31.93 1.01 -10.05
CA ASN A 125 -30.98 1.97 -10.61
C ASN A 125 -30.15 1.41 -11.78
N THR A 126 -30.59 0.27 -12.33
CA THR A 126 -29.99 -0.42 -13.48
C THR A 126 -30.57 0.09 -14.80
N ALA A 127 -29.70 0.36 -15.78
CA ALA A 127 -30.11 0.72 -17.16
C ALA A 127 -30.23 -0.50 -18.08
N SER A 128 -29.32 -1.46 -17.94
CA SER A 128 -29.32 -2.71 -18.69
C SER A 128 -28.58 -3.80 -17.92
N TYR A 129 -28.64 -5.04 -18.39
CA TYR A 129 -27.80 -6.13 -17.90
C TYR A 129 -26.85 -6.55 -19.01
N ASN A 130 -25.56 -6.69 -18.68
CA ASN A 130 -24.55 -7.25 -19.57
C ASN A 130 -24.02 -8.55 -18.97
N ASN A 131 -24.23 -9.68 -19.64
CA ASN A 131 -23.82 -11.02 -19.18
C ASN A 131 -24.22 -11.33 -17.71
N GLY A 132 -25.43 -10.90 -17.31
CA GLY A 132 -25.96 -11.08 -15.95
C GLY A 132 -25.49 -10.05 -14.92
N VAL A 133 -24.69 -9.06 -15.31
CA VAL A 133 -24.22 -7.97 -14.45
C VAL A 133 -25.03 -6.71 -14.71
N ALA A 134 -25.57 -6.10 -13.66
CA ALA A 134 -26.28 -4.83 -13.73
C ALA A 134 -25.35 -3.71 -14.22
N VAL A 135 -25.76 -2.97 -15.24
CA VAL A 135 -25.09 -1.76 -15.71
C VAL A 135 -25.83 -0.56 -15.11
N PRO A 136 -25.21 0.24 -14.23
CA PRO A 136 -25.86 1.40 -13.61
C PRO A 136 -26.34 2.43 -14.64
N LYS A 137 -27.38 3.19 -14.32
CA LYS A 137 -27.77 4.37 -15.12
C LYS A 137 -26.58 5.31 -15.29
N LYS A 138 -26.49 5.94 -16.46
CA LYS A 138 -25.35 6.79 -16.87
C LYS A 138 -25.04 7.91 -15.88
N GLU A 139 -26.07 8.48 -15.25
CA GLU A 139 -25.92 9.53 -14.23
C GLU A 139 -25.17 9.06 -12.96
N TYR A 140 -25.22 7.77 -12.65
CA TYR A 140 -24.48 7.16 -11.54
C TYR A 140 -23.13 6.62 -12.00
N LEU A 141 -23.09 5.96 -13.16
CA LEU A 141 -21.86 5.40 -13.72
C LEU A 141 -20.79 6.47 -13.92
N ASN A 142 -21.16 7.66 -14.40
CA ASN A 142 -20.24 8.78 -14.63
C ASN A 142 -19.62 9.35 -13.34
N LYS A 143 -20.18 9.06 -12.17
CA LYS A 143 -19.66 9.53 -10.87
C LYS A 143 -18.71 8.53 -10.22
N LEU A 144 -18.83 7.24 -10.55
CA LEU A 144 -18.07 6.18 -9.90
C LEU A 144 -16.57 6.38 -10.09
N PHE A 145 -15.83 6.36 -8.99
CA PHE A 145 -14.38 6.39 -9.01
C PHE A 145 -13.84 4.98 -9.29
N MET A 146 -13.30 4.74 -10.49
CA MET A 146 -12.85 3.42 -10.93
C MET A 146 -11.35 3.21 -10.68
N ARG A 147 -10.98 2.01 -10.23
CA ARG A 147 -9.59 1.59 -9.99
C ARG A 147 -9.05 0.57 -10.98
N LYS A 148 -9.90 0.08 -11.88
CA LYS A 148 -9.57 -0.82 -12.98
C LYS A 148 -10.50 -0.56 -14.17
N PRO A 149 -10.13 -1.00 -15.39
CA PRO A 149 -11.03 -0.92 -16.53
C PRO A 149 -12.33 -1.71 -16.31
N GLY A 150 -13.45 -1.16 -16.77
CA GLY A 150 -14.76 -1.79 -16.62
C GLY A 150 -15.37 -1.63 -15.22
N LEU A 151 -16.45 -2.37 -14.96
CA LEU A 151 -17.15 -2.33 -13.67
C LEU A 151 -16.32 -3.04 -12.58
N PRO A 152 -16.38 -2.57 -11.31
CA PRO A 152 -15.64 -3.17 -10.20
C PRO A 152 -16.35 -4.42 -9.69
N VAL A 153 -16.39 -5.47 -10.52
CA VAL A 153 -17.16 -6.69 -10.28
C VAL A 153 -16.29 -7.92 -10.51
N LEU A 154 -16.48 -8.93 -9.65
CA LEU A 154 -16.09 -10.31 -9.90
C LEU A 154 -17.36 -11.17 -9.93
N LYS A 155 -17.55 -11.94 -11.01
CA LYS A 155 -18.62 -12.94 -11.08
C LYS A 155 -18.15 -14.25 -10.48
N VAL A 156 -18.86 -14.74 -9.47
CA VAL A 156 -18.55 -15.98 -8.78
C VAL A 156 -19.64 -17.03 -9.05
N LEU A 157 -19.22 -18.28 -9.28
CA LEU A 157 -20.11 -19.43 -9.50
C LEU A 157 -20.54 -20.02 -8.15
N PHE A 158 -21.83 -20.24 -7.99
CA PHE A 158 -22.44 -20.89 -6.83
C PHE A 158 -22.70 -22.37 -7.11
N PRO A 159 -22.79 -23.22 -6.07
CA PRO A 159 -23.08 -24.65 -6.18
C PRO A 159 -24.41 -24.98 -6.87
N ASP A 160 -25.37 -24.05 -6.86
CA ASP A 160 -26.63 -24.17 -7.59
C ASP A 160 -26.49 -23.93 -9.11
N GLY A 161 -25.26 -23.65 -9.58
CA GLY A 161 -24.93 -23.37 -10.97
C GLY A 161 -25.19 -21.92 -11.40
N THR A 162 -25.63 -21.05 -10.49
CA THR A 162 -25.81 -19.63 -10.77
C THR A 162 -24.49 -18.88 -10.67
N GLU A 163 -24.31 -17.86 -11.51
CA GLU A 163 -23.22 -16.91 -11.35
C GLU A 163 -23.76 -15.60 -10.80
N ARG A 164 -23.15 -15.09 -9.72
CA ARG A 164 -23.56 -13.84 -9.11
C ARG A 164 -22.41 -12.83 -9.12
N PRO A 165 -22.67 -11.57 -9.52
CA PRO A 165 -21.67 -10.52 -9.47
C PRO A 165 -21.56 -9.94 -8.06
N TYR A 166 -20.36 -9.96 -7.50
CA TYR A 166 -20.05 -9.28 -6.24
C TYR A 166 -19.12 -8.09 -6.51
N TRP A 167 -19.25 -7.07 -5.67
CA TRP A 167 -18.39 -5.90 -5.73
C TRP A 167 -16.93 -6.30 -5.44
N ASN A 168 -16.04 -5.90 -6.33
CA ASN A 168 -14.59 -6.12 -6.24
C ASN A 168 -13.89 -4.90 -6.85
N THR A 169 -13.50 -3.96 -6.00
CA THR A 169 -12.90 -2.68 -6.39
C THR A 169 -11.50 -2.86 -6.97
N PHE A 170 -10.74 -3.81 -6.43
CA PHE A 170 -9.30 -3.98 -6.69
C PHE A 170 -9.01 -5.25 -7.50
N TYR A 171 -7.97 -5.99 -7.14
CA TYR A 171 -7.45 -7.13 -7.88
C TYR A 171 -8.40 -8.32 -7.86
N GLN A 172 -8.38 -9.06 -8.97
CA GLN A 172 -9.04 -10.34 -9.16
C GLN A 172 -8.19 -11.18 -10.11
N GLN A 173 -8.30 -12.50 -9.95
CA GLN A 173 -7.72 -13.48 -10.84
C GLN A 173 -8.68 -14.66 -10.98
N ILE A 174 -8.95 -15.05 -12.22
CA ILE A 174 -9.70 -16.26 -12.55
C ILE A 174 -8.71 -17.23 -13.17
N THR A 175 -8.60 -18.43 -12.60
CA THR A 175 -7.71 -19.47 -13.11
C THR A 175 -8.55 -20.67 -13.53
N TYR A 176 -8.46 -21.03 -14.81
CA TYR A 176 -9.09 -22.23 -15.34
C TYR A 176 -8.16 -23.41 -15.14
N HIS A 177 -8.70 -24.52 -14.65
CA HIS A 177 -7.97 -25.75 -14.41
C HIS A 177 -8.14 -26.72 -15.57
N GLU A 178 -7.12 -27.54 -15.82
CA GLU A 178 -7.18 -28.60 -16.82
C GLU A 178 -8.38 -29.52 -16.54
N ILE A 179 -9.09 -29.87 -17.61
CA ILE A 179 -10.16 -30.85 -17.58
C ILE A 179 -9.61 -32.24 -17.91
N THR A 180 -10.34 -33.26 -17.49
CA THR A 180 -10.05 -34.66 -17.76
C THR A 180 -11.16 -35.27 -18.63
N ILE A 181 -10.96 -36.52 -19.07
CA ILE A 181 -12.01 -37.26 -19.79
C ILE A 181 -13.23 -37.49 -18.90
N GLU A 182 -13.03 -37.63 -17.58
CA GLU A 182 -14.07 -37.83 -16.57
C GLU A 182 -15.00 -36.61 -16.49
N ASP A 183 -14.45 -35.40 -16.63
CA ASP A 183 -15.25 -34.16 -16.69
C ASP A 183 -16.21 -34.13 -17.90
N LEU A 184 -15.91 -34.88 -18.97
CA LEU A 184 -16.74 -35.01 -20.17
C LEU A 184 -17.74 -36.18 -20.11
N GLU A 185 -17.94 -36.81 -18.95
CA GLU A 185 -18.90 -37.92 -18.80
C GLU A 185 -20.31 -37.55 -19.21
N THR A 186 -20.75 -36.31 -18.93
CA THR A 186 -22.09 -35.82 -19.31
C THR A 186 -22.29 -35.69 -20.83
N LEU A 187 -21.22 -35.78 -21.63
CA LEU A 187 -21.24 -35.79 -23.10
C LEU A 187 -21.25 -37.23 -23.64
N ASN A 188 -22.31 -37.98 -23.34
CA ASN A 188 -22.46 -39.40 -23.70
C ASN A 188 -22.44 -39.68 -25.22
N GLU A 189 -22.74 -38.68 -26.03
CA GLU A 189 -22.82 -38.78 -27.50
C GLU A 189 -21.45 -38.68 -28.18
N LEU A 190 -20.41 -38.25 -27.46
CA LEU A 190 -19.04 -38.16 -27.97
C LEU A 190 -18.32 -39.50 -27.85
N ALA A 191 -17.70 -39.94 -28.95
CA ALA A 191 -16.80 -41.08 -28.94
C ALA A 191 -15.60 -40.83 -28.02
N THR A 192 -15.05 -41.88 -27.40
CA THR A 192 -13.91 -41.77 -26.49
C THR A 192 -12.71 -41.06 -27.10
N GLU A 193 -12.46 -41.25 -28.40
CA GLU A 193 -11.37 -40.59 -29.11
C GLU A 193 -11.62 -39.08 -29.29
N ASP A 194 -12.86 -38.69 -29.58
CA ASP A 194 -13.23 -37.27 -29.66
C ASP A 194 -13.16 -36.59 -28.29
N LYS A 195 -13.46 -37.31 -27.20
CA LYS A 195 -13.27 -36.80 -25.83
C LYS A 195 -11.79 -36.53 -25.53
N LYS A 196 -10.89 -37.46 -25.88
CA LYS A 196 -9.43 -37.28 -25.68
C LYS A 196 -8.90 -36.06 -26.42
N ASP A 197 -9.25 -35.94 -27.70
CA ASP A 197 -8.84 -34.80 -28.53
C ASP A 197 -9.40 -33.48 -27.99
N THR A 198 -10.65 -33.49 -27.54
CA THR A 198 -11.28 -32.31 -26.93
C THR A 198 -10.55 -31.87 -25.67
N VAL A 199 -10.25 -32.81 -24.75
CA VAL A 199 -9.48 -32.53 -23.53
C VAL A 199 -8.11 -31.93 -23.87
N ALA A 200 -7.39 -32.52 -24.82
CA ALA A 200 -6.07 -32.03 -25.23
C ALA A 200 -6.14 -30.60 -25.79
N LEU A 201 -7.13 -30.30 -26.63
CA LEU A 201 -7.34 -28.96 -27.19
C LEU A 201 -7.74 -27.93 -26.14
N VAL A 202 -8.64 -28.30 -25.22
CA VAL A 202 -9.06 -27.42 -24.13
C VAL A 202 -7.89 -27.13 -23.19
N ASN A 203 -7.15 -28.14 -22.74
CA ASN A 203 -6.03 -27.94 -21.82
C ASN A 203 -4.91 -27.14 -22.48
N ASN A 204 -4.68 -27.30 -23.80
CA ASN A 204 -3.77 -26.45 -24.55
C ASN A 204 -4.24 -24.99 -24.63
N ALA A 205 -5.54 -24.77 -24.85
CA ALA A 205 -6.12 -23.43 -24.84
C ALA A 205 -6.00 -22.76 -23.46
N ILE A 206 -6.29 -23.49 -22.38
CA ILE A 206 -6.13 -23.04 -20.99
C ILE A 206 -4.66 -22.65 -20.73
N ALA A 207 -3.71 -23.54 -21.06
CA ALA A 207 -2.28 -23.29 -20.86
C ALA A 207 -1.76 -22.08 -21.67
N SER A 208 -2.41 -21.78 -22.80
CA SER A 208 -2.05 -20.67 -23.70
C SER A 208 -2.86 -19.39 -23.46
N GLY A 209 -3.84 -19.41 -22.55
CA GLY A 209 -4.72 -18.26 -22.27
C GLY A 209 -5.70 -17.92 -23.39
N TYR A 210 -6.05 -18.89 -24.26
CA TYR A 210 -7.01 -18.68 -25.34
C TYR A 210 -8.46 -18.86 -24.88
N ASP A 211 -9.37 -18.06 -25.44
CA ASP A 211 -10.80 -18.25 -25.24
C ASP A 211 -11.24 -19.57 -25.88
N ILE A 212 -11.88 -20.43 -25.09
CA ILE A 212 -12.32 -21.77 -25.51
C ILE A 212 -13.38 -21.69 -26.61
N SER A 213 -14.16 -20.61 -26.65
CA SER A 213 -15.12 -20.36 -27.73
C SER A 213 -14.46 -20.08 -29.09
N GLU A 214 -13.18 -19.74 -29.10
CA GLU A 214 -12.39 -19.52 -30.32
C GLU A 214 -11.62 -20.78 -30.78
N VAL A 215 -11.60 -21.83 -29.95
CA VAL A 215 -10.94 -23.09 -30.27
C VAL A 215 -11.74 -23.85 -31.34
N ARG A 216 -11.04 -24.32 -32.38
CA ARG A 216 -11.65 -25.11 -33.45
C ARG A 216 -11.69 -26.58 -33.06
N PHE A 217 -12.89 -27.08 -32.77
CA PHE A 217 -13.14 -28.49 -32.48
C PHE A 217 -13.54 -29.29 -33.74
N ARG A 218 -13.50 -30.63 -33.65
CA ARG A 218 -14.03 -31.53 -34.68
C ARG A 218 -15.53 -31.31 -34.87
N GLU A 219 -16.05 -31.62 -36.07
CA GLU A 219 -17.49 -31.47 -36.38
C GLU A 219 -18.39 -32.25 -35.40
N SER A 220 -17.93 -33.40 -34.89
CA SER A 220 -18.65 -34.19 -33.88
C SER A 220 -18.79 -33.48 -32.53
N VAL A 221 -17.91 -32.53 -32.21
CA VAL A 221 -17.88 -31.78 -30.95
C VAL A 221 -18.63 -30.45 -31.05
N THR A 222 -18.74 -29.89 -32.26
CA THR A 222 -19.42 -28.60 -32.51
C THR A 222 -20.81 -28.47 -31.88
N PRO A 223 -21.70 -29.49 -31.93
CA PRO A 223 -23.02 -29.42 -31.27
C PRO A 223 -22.95 -29.34 -29.73
N HIS A 224 -21.80 -29.68 -29.14
CA HIS A 224 -21.60 -29.78 -27.70
C HIS A 224 -20.77 -28.62 -27.12
N ILE A 225 -20.28 -27.68 -27.94
CA ILE A 225 -19.42 -26.57 -27.49
C ILE A 225 -20.03 -25.82 -26.31
N SER A 226 -21.33 -25.50 -26.35
CA SER A 226 -21.97 -24.80 -25.22
C SER A 226 -21.98 -25.59 -23.91
N LYS A 227 -22.03 -26.94 -23.96
CA LYS A 227 -21.90 -27.79 -22.77
C LYS A 227 -20.43 -27.90 -22.34
N LEU A 228 -19.51 -28.01 -23.29
CA LEU A 228 -18.07 -28.03 -23.03
C LEU A 228 -17.61 -26.76 -22.32
N VAL A 229 -18.02 -25.58 -22.83
CA VAL A 229 -17.73 -24.29 -22.18
C VAL A 229 -18.23 -24.30 -20.74
N LYS A 230 -19.46 -24.79 -20.48
CA LYS A 230 -19.97 -24.89 -19.11
C LYS A 230 -19.14 -25.81 -18.21
N ILE A 231 -18.65 -26.94 -18.73
CA ILE A 231 -17.78 -27.85 -17.97
C ILE A 231 -16.48 -27.14 -17.59
N VAL A 232 -15.88 -26.40 -18.53
CA VAL A 232 -14.63 -25.68 -18.25
C VAL A 232 -14.86 -24.50 -17.30
N GLU A 233 -15.98 -23.78 -17.45
CA GLU A 233 -16.39 -22.71 -16.53
C GLU A 233 -16.65 -23.22 -15.10
N GLN A 234 -17.03 -24.49 -14.94
CA GLN A 234 -17.14 -25.13 -13.62
C GLN A 234 -15.78 -25.47 -13.00
N GLN A 235 -14.73 -25.59 -13.81
CA GLN A 235 -13.37 -25.92 -13.39
C GLN A 235 -12.49 -24.67 -13.27
N ARG A 236 -13.02 -23.61 -12.65
CA ARG A 236 -12.26 -22.38 -12.39
C ARG A 236 -12.18 -22.07 -10.90
N SER A 237 -11.03 -21.56 -10.48
CA SER A 237 -10.82 -20.96 -9.18
C SER A 237 -10.75 -19.44 -9.28
N TYR A 238 -11.08 -18.78 -8.18
CA TYR A 238 -11.04 -17.33 -8.08
C TYR A 238 -10.14 -16.94 -6.94
N LEU A 239 -9.38 -15.89 -7.19
CA LEU A 239 -8.82 -15.06 -6.16
C LEU A 239 -9.36 -13.65 -6.37
N GLY A 240 -9.67 -12.95 -5.28
CA GLY A 240 -10.27 -11.62 -5.41
C GLY A 240 -10.44 -10.93 -4.08
N GLN A 241 -10.30 -9.60 -4.11
CA GLN A 241 -10.51 -8.69 -3.00
C GLN A 241 -11.99 -8.27 -2.95
N MET A 242 -12.83 -9.08 -2.28
CA MET A 242 -14.28 -8.91 -2.24
C MET A 242 -14.67 -7.80 -1.26
N ASP A 243 -15.32 -6.75 -1.75
CA ASP A 243 -15.67 -5.59 -0.92
C ASP A 243 -16.72 -5.98 0.13
N VAL A 244 -16.45 -5.60 1.39
CA VAL A 244 -17.37 -5.82 2.49
C VAL A 244 -18.44 -4.73 2.52
N ASN A 245 -19.60 -5.06 3.08
CA ASN A 245 -20.72 -4.15 3.23
C ASN A 245 -20.59 -3.35 4.54
N GLY A 246 -20.15 -2.10 4.45
CA GLY A 246 -20.02 -1.21 5.61
C GLY A 246 -21.33 -0.96 6.40
N ASN A 247 -22.49 -1.28 5.83
CA ASN A 247 -23.79 -1.20 6.52
C ASN A 247 -24.10 -2.44 7.38
N SER A 248 -23.31 -3.51 7.28
CA SER A 248 -23.52 -4.75 8.02
C SER A 248 -22.89 -4.70 9.40
N GLU A 249 -23.69 -4.91 10.45
CA GLU A 249 -23.17 -4.98 11.82
C GLU A 249 -22.19 -6.14 12.03
N MET A 250 -22.33 -7.24 11.28
CA MET A 250 -21.36 -8.35 11.32
C MET A 250 -19.96 -7.94 10.85
N VAL A 251 -19.88 -6.97 9.92
CA VAL A 251 -18.59 -6.42 9.48
C VAL A 251 -17.95 -5.59 10.60
N TRP A 252 -18.74 -4.85 11.36
CA TRP A 252 -18.26 -4.08 12.52
C TRP A 252 -17.87 -4.96 13.71
N ASP A 253 -18.59 -6.05 13.96
CA ASP A 253 -18.20 -7.08 14.93
C ASP A 253 -16.86 -7.72 14.53
N PHE A 254 -16.71 -8.06 13.23
CA PHE A 254 -15.45 -8.56 12.69
C PHE A 254 -14.29 -7.55 12.86
N TYR A 255 -14.54 -6.25 12.65
CA TYR A 255 -13.53 -5.23 12.91
C TYR A 255 -13.15 -5.15 14.39
N ASP A 256 -14.10 -5.23 15.32
CA ASP A 256 -13.83 -5.22 16.76
C ASP A 256 -12.95 -6.42 17.17
N GLU A 257 -13.31 -7.62 16.73
CA GLU A 257 -12.52 -8.83 16.96
C GLU A 257 -11.12 -8.75 16.34
N THR A 258 -11.02 -8.19 15.14
CA THR A 258 -9.75 -8.04 14.45
C THR A 258 -8.84 -7.05 15.16
N LEU A 259 -9.35 -5.88 15.53
CA LEU A 259 -8.60 -4.85 16.25
C LEU A 259 -8.10 -5.37 17.60
N LYS A 260 -8.91 -6.17 18.31
CA LYS A 260 -8.47 -6.88 19.51
C LYS A 260 -7.30 -7.82 19.22
N LYS A 261 -7.42 -8.66 18.18
CA LYS A 261 -6.41 -9.66 17.83
C LYS A 261 -5.07 -9.03 17.46
N VAL A 262 -5.07 -7.98 16.64
CA VAL A 262 -3.82 -7.29 16.25
C VAL A 262 -3.20 -6.56 17.44
N ALA A 263 -4.00 -6.03 18.38
CA ALA A 263 -3.49 -5.48 19.63
C ALA A 263 -2.81 -6.56 20.49
N ASP A 264 -3.37 -7.78 20.54
CA ASP A 264 -2.77 -8.92 21.26
C ASP A 264 -1.42 -9.36 20.66
N PHE A 265 -1.18 -9.12 19.37
CA PHE A 265 0.13 -9.30 18.73
C PHE A 265 1.15 -8.20 19.07
N GLY A 266 0.75 -7.15 19.80
CA GLY A 266 1.62 -6.03 20.18
C GLY A 266 1.50 -4.80 19.29
N CYS A 267 0.46 -4.71 18.46
CA CYS A 267 0.20 -3.56 17.62
C CYS A 267 -0.11 -2.29 18.44
N LYS A 268 0.34 -1.15 17.95
CA LYS A 268 0.03 0.19 18.49
C LYS A 268 -0.47 1.18 17.44
N ILE A 269 -0.10 0.98 16.18
CA ILE A 269 -0.52 1.83 15.07
C ILE A 269 -1.20 0.96 14.01
N LEU A 270 -2.40 1.33 13.61
CA LEU A 270 -3.14 0.68 12.54
C LEU A 270 -3.21 1.58 11.32
N ARG A 271 -2.58 1.14 10.23
CA ARG A 271 -2.77 1.75 8.91
C ARG A 271 -4.13 1.32 8.38
N LEU A 272 -5.02 2.28 8.13
CA LEU A 272 -6.31 1.97 7.49
C LEU A 272 -6.12 1.92 5.98
N ASP A 273 -5.95 0.71 5.45
CA ASP A 273 -5.78 0.50 4.02
C ASP A 273 -7.11 0.72 3.27
N ALA A 274 -7.04 1.47 2.17
CA ALA A 274 -8.16 1.69 1.25
C ALA A 274 -9.48 2.14 1.92
N PHE A 275 -9.40 2.79 3.08
CA PHE A 275 -10.57 3.10 3.91
C PHE A 275 -11.56 4.04 3.21
N ALA A 276 -11.06 4.93 2.36
CA ALA A 276 -11.88 5.84 1.56
C ALA A 276 -12.90 5.12 0.64
N TYR A 277 -12.70 3.83 0.36
CA TYR A 277 -13.60 3.03 -0.49
C TYR A 277 -14.68 2.28 0.28
N LEU A 278 -14.60 2.22 1.62
CA LEU A 278 -15.51 1.39 2.43
C LEU A 278 -16.97 1.85 2.30
N HIS A 279 -17.20 3.16 2.32
CA HIS A 279 -18.55 3.71 2.20
C HIS A 279 -19.01 3.69 0.74
N LYS A 280 -20.08 2.92 0.47
CA LYS A 280 -20.68 2.79 -0.85
C LYS A 280 -22.16 3.17 -0.80
N GLU A 281 -22.56 4.07 -1.68
CA GLU A 281 -23.93 4.56 -1.79
C GLU A 281 -24.28 4.87 -3.26
N VAL A 282 -25.51 4.56 -3.65
CA VAL A 282 -26.00 4.85 -5.00
C VAL A 282 -26.03 6.35 -5.23
N GLY A 283 -25.38 6.81 -6.30
CA GLY A 283 -25.35 8.22 -6.69
C GLY A 283 -24.16 9.02 -6.16
N GLU A 284 -23.34 8.41 -5.30
CA GLU A 284 -22.06 8.94 -4.83
C GLU A 284 -20.88 8.45 -5.68
N THR A 285 -19.71 9.04 -5.47
CA THR A 285 -18.47 8.65 -6.16
C THR A 285 -17.92 7.30 -5.70
N ASN A 286 -18.25 6.91 -4.47
CA ASN A 286 -17.70 5.76 -3.75
C ASN A 286 -16.19 5.85 -3.51
N PHE A 287 -15.73 7.08 -3.35
CA PHE A 287 -14.41 7.43 -2.84
C PHE A 287 -14.56 8.61 -1.88
N PHE A 288 -14.28 8.37 -0.60
CA PHE A 288 -14.40 9.33 0.50
C PHE A 288 -15.78 10.03 0.51
N ASN A 289 -16.87 9.27 0.36
CA ASN A 289 -18.23 9.82 0.40
C ASN A 289 -18.45 10.57 1.73
N LYS A 290 -18.93 11.81 1.67
CA LYS A 290 -19.23 12.63 2.86
C LYS A 290 -20.74 12.73 3.05
N PRO A 291 -21.27 12.61 4.29
CA PRO A 291 -20.56 12.44 5.55
C PRO A 291 -20.23 10.97 5.92
N GLY A 292 -20.67 9.99 5.12
CA GLY A 292 -20.62 8.57 5.48
C GLY A 292 -19.25 8.03 5.89
N THR A 293 -18.19 8.43 5.17
CA THR A 293 -16.81 8.03 5.48
C THR A 293 -16.36 8.54 6.85
N TRP A 294 -16.75 9.76 7.23
CA TRP A 294 -16.45 10.33 8.55
C TRP A 294 -17.17 9.58 9.67
N THR A 295 -18.43 9.20 9.45
CA THR A 295 -19.19 8.37 10.40
C THR A 295 -18.50 7.02 10.62
N TYR A 296 -18.03 6.37 9.55
CA TYR A 296 -17.30 5.11 9.64
C TYR A 296 -15.94 5.29 10.33
N LEU A 297 -15.23 6.38 10.03
CA LEU A 297 -13.92 6.64 10.59
C LEU A 297 -14.00 6.83 12.11
N GLU A 298 -14.99 7.59 12.57
CA GLU A 298 -15.21 7.77 14.00
C GLU A 298 -15.63 6.47 14.69
N ARG A 299 -16.48 5.66 14.03
CA ARG A 299 -16.87 4.35 14.57
C ARG A 299 -15.67 3.42 14.76
N ILE A 300 -14.80 3.28 13.76
CA ILE A 300 -13.59 2.45 13.89
C ILE A 300 -12.60 3.05 14.90
N ASN A 301 -12.50 4.38 14.99
CA ASN A 301 -11.70 5.08 15.99
C ASN A 301 -12.14 4.76 17.42
N GLN A 302 -13.45 4.69 17.67
CA GLN A 302 -13.97 4.29 18.97
C GLN A 302 -13.63 2.83 19.31
N ILE A 303 -13.65 1.93 18.34
CA ILE A 303 -13.20 0.54 18.52
C ILE A 303 -11.69 0.51 18.82
N ALA A 304 -10.88 1.22 18.04
CA ALA A 304 -9.42 1.29 18.22
C ALA A 304 -9.02 1.79 19.61
N LYS A 305 -9.73 2.80 20.14
CA LYS A 305 -9.53 3.31 21.51
C LYS A 305 -9.77 2.26 22.59
N LYS A 306 -10.67 1.28 22.40
CA LYS A 306 -10.88 0.17 23.36
C LYS A 306 -9.62 -0.66 23.56
N TYR A 307 -8.78 -0.74 22.54
CA TYR A 307 -7.60 -1.62 22.48
C TYR A 307 -6.26 -0.87 22.51
N ASP A 308 -6.26 0.44 22.87
CA ASP A 308 -5.07 1.29 22.91
C ASP A 308 -4.31 1.33 21.57
N LEU A 309 -5.08 1.40 20.48
CA LEU A 309 -4.58 1.51 19.10
C LEU A 309 -4.77 2.94 18.59
N THR A 310 -3.79 3.41 17.82
CA THR A 310 -3.89 4.69 17.09
C THR A 310 -4.08 4.41 15.61
N LEU A 311 -5.04 5.11 15.01
CA LEU A 311 -5.32 5.00 13.59
C LEU A 311 -4.42 5.94 12.79
N LEU A 312 -3.95 5.43 11.65
CA LEU A 312 -3.21 6.15 10.63
C LEU A 312 -3.90 5.90 9.28
N PRO A 313 -4.90 6.72 8.90
CA PRO A 313 -5.56 6.58 7.62
C PRO A 313 -4.56 6.75 6.48
N GLU A 314 -4.55 5.82 5.52
CA GLU A 314 -3.82 6.02 4.28
C GLU A 314 -4.71 6.72 3.27
N ILE A 315 -4.31 7.92 2.88
CA ILE A 315 -5.04 8.77 1.95
C ILE A 315 -4.04 9.44 1.02
N HIS A 316 -4.05 9.02 -0.23
CA HIS A 316 -3.37 9.72 -1.33
C HIS A 316 -4.33 10.73 -1.94
N SER A 317 -3.96 12.00 -1.92
CA SER A 317 -4.76 13.10 -2.46
C SER A 317 -3.87 14.26 -2.87
N GLU A 318 -4.22 14.96 -3.94
CA GLU A 318 -3.57 16.21 -4.31
C GLU A 318 -3.57 17.19 -3.13
N TYR A 319 -2.42 17.81 -2.87
CA TYR A 319 -2.26 18.80 -1.80
C TYR A 319 -3.32 19.91 -1.91
N GLY A 320 -3.60 20.39 -3.12
CA GLY A 320 -4.58 21.44 -3.37
C GLY A 320 -6.01 21.11 -2.94
N LEU A 321 -6.35 19.85 -2.69
CA LEU A 321 -7.67 19.45 -2.18
C LEU A 321 -7.84 19.75 -0.68
N GLY A 322 -6.75 19.93 0.07
CA GLY A 322 -6.80 20.19 1.51
C GLY A 322 -7.27 18.99 2.37
N LEU A 323 -7.43 17.80 1.80
CA LEU A 323 -7.95 16.64 2.54
C LEU A 323 -7.03 16.22 3.70
N HIS A 324 -5.72 16.38 3.56
CA HIS A 324 -4.76 16.14 4.64
C HIS A 324 -4.99 17.09 5.84
N ASP A 325 -5.35 18.35 5.59
CA ASP A 325 -5.70 19.35 6.61
C ASP A 325 -7.01 18.97 7.30
N GLU A 326 -8.03 18.56 6.53
CA GLU A 326 -9.30 18.06 7.09
C GLU A 326 -9.05 16.87 8.04
N VAL A 327 -8.31 15.85 7.59
CA VAL A 327 -8.01 14.64 8.37
C VAL A 327 -7.20 14.96 9.63
N ALA A 328 -6.21 15.85 9.52
CA ALA A 328 -5.43 16.30 10.68
C ALA A 328 -6.27 17.10 11.67
N SER A 329 -7.21 17.93 11.18
CA SER A 329 -8.11 18.74 12.02
C SER A 329 -9.07 17.89 12.85
N GLU A 330 -9.44 16.71 12.35
CA GLU A 330 -10.21 15.68 13.07
C GLU A 330 -9.34 14.89 14.08
N GLY A 331 -8.07 15.25 14.22
CA GLY A 331 -7.16 14.72 15.24
C GLY A 331 -6.42 13.44 14.84
N TYR A 332 -6.52 13.01 13.57
CA TYR A 332 -5.80 11.85 13.06
C TYR A 332 -4.35 12.18 12.71
N GLN A 333 -3.49 11.18 12.83
CA GLN A 333 -2.15 11.24 12.25
C GLN A 333 -2.26 11.03 10.73
N ILE A 334 -1.41 11.70 9.96
CA ILE A 334 -1.39 11.61 8.49
C ILE A 334 -0.06 11.05 8.00
N TYR A 335 -0.08 10.44 6.82
CA TYR A 335 1.15 10.21 6.08
C TYR A 335 1.63 11.50 5.43
N ASP A 336 2.94 11.71 5.43
CA ASP A 336 3.56 12.76 4.64
C ASP A 336 3.97 12.19 3.27
N PHE A 337 2.99 12.07 2.39
CA PHE A 337 3.19 11.66 1.00
C PHE A 337 3.74 12.80 0.11
N PHE A 338 3.87 14.01 0.65
CA PHE A 338 4.48 15.13 -0.06
C PHE A 338 6.01 15.07 0.04
N PHE A 339 6.51 14.70 1.21
CA PHE A 339 7.94 14.68 1.50
C PHE A 339 8.81 13.89 0.51
N PRO A 340 8.47 12.66 0.04
CA PRO A 340 9.28 11.92 -0.91
C PRO A 340 9.62 12.71 -2.18
N GLY A 341 8.61 13.28 -2.84
CA GLY A 341 8.82 14.05 -4.06
C GLY A 341 9.43 15.43 -3.80
N LEU A 342 9.13 16.07 -2.66
CA LEU A 342 9.79 17.31 -2.24
C LEU A 342 11.30 17.13 -2.01
N VAL A 343 11.73 16.00 -1.45
CA VAL A 343 13.16 15.70 -1.26
C VAL A 343 13.87 15.51 -2.59
N ILE A 344 13.27 14.75 -3.52
CA ILE A 344 13.84 14.59 -4.86
C ILE A 344 13.93 15.95 -5.56
N HIS A 345 12.87 16.75 -5.53
CA HIS A 345 12.88 18.12 -6.04
C HIS A 345 13.99 18.97 -5.42
N THR A 346 14.11 18.94 -4.10
CA THR A 346 15.11 19.73 -3.35
C THR A 346 16.53 19.38 -3.77
N ILE A 347 16.83 18.09 -3.88
CA ILE A 347 18.16 17.58 -4.25
C ILE A 347 18.47 17.86 -5.72
N GLU A 348 17.52 17.63 -6.64
CA GLU A 348 17.77 17.76 -8.08
C GLU A 348 17.77 19.22 -8.56
N THR A 349 17.06 20.12 -7.86
CA THR A 349 17.02 21.55 -8.20
C THR A 349 17.99 22.39 -7.39
N GLY A 350 18.57 21.86 -6.30
CA GLY A 350 19.45 22.60 -5.40
C GLY A 350 18.72 23.68 -4.58
N SER A 351 17.41 23.53 -4.33
CA SER A 351 16.59 24.52 -3.64
C SER A 351 15.72 23.91 -2.54
N ALA A 352 15.92 24.35 -1.29
CA ALA A 352 15.14 23.91 -0.13
C ALA A 352 13.75 24.58 -0.01
N SER A 353 13.41 25.50 -0.91
CA SER A 353 12.30 26.45 -0.72
C SER A 353 10.95 25.74 -0.53
N ALA A 354 10.62 24.77 -1.40
CA ALA A 354 9.35 24.04 -1.34
C ALA A 354 9.28 23.14 -0.09
N LEU A 355 10.36 22.40 0.18
CA LEU A 355 10.47 21.53 1.36
C LEU A 355 10.31 22.31 2.66
N LEU A 356 10.96 23.46 2.80
CA LEU A 356 10.90 24.27 4.02
C LEU A 356 9.56 25.01 4.15
N SER A 357 8.88 25.32 3.04
CA SER A 357 7.51 25.82 3.08
C SER A 357 6.58 24.78 3.70
N TRP A 358 6.67 23.53 3.23
CA TRP A 358 5.92 22.42 3.80
C TRP A 358 6.26 22.18 5.28
N ALA A 359 7.55 22.17 5.63
CA ALA A 359 7.99 22.02 7.03
C ALA A 359 7.37 23.08 7.95
N LYS A 360 7.34 24.34 7.52
CA LYS A 360 6.73 25.45 8.27
C LYS A 360 5.23 25.26 8.44
N GLU A 361 4.53 24.74 7.43
CA GLU A 361 3.11 24.43 7.54
C GLU A 361 2.84 23.31 8.55
N VAL A 362 3.59 22.21 8.47
CA VAL A 362 3.48 21.08 9.42
C VAL A 362 3.63 21.57 10.86
N ILE A 363 4.62 22.44 11.12
CA ILE A 363 4.86 23.03 12.44
C ILE A 363 3.72 23.99 12.83
N ALA A 364 3.36 24.93 11.95
CA ALA A 364 2.38 25.97 12.25
C ALA A 364 1.00 25.40 12.56
N LYS A 365 0.60 24.35 11.84
CA LYS A 365 -0.68 23.66 12.03
C LYS A 365 -0.61 22.52 13.05
N GLY A 366 0.59 22.16 13.52
CA GLY A 366 0.78 21.08 14.50
C GLY A 366 0.40 19.71 13.96
N TYR A 367 0.59 19.45 12.66
CA TYR A 367 0.29 18.16 12.08
C TYR A 367 1.17 17.07 12.70
N LYS A 368 0.57 15.90 12.91
CA LYS A 368 1.30 14.68 13.28
C LYS A 368 1.47 13.85 12.02
N THR A 369 2.71 13.68 11.60
CA THR A 369 3.04 13.01 10.34
C THR A 369 3.80 11.70 10.57
N VAL A 370 3.63 10.75 9.65
CA VAL A 370 4.59 9.68 9.39
C VAL A 370 5.21 9.97 8.03
N ASN A 371 6.48 10.35 7.99
CA ASN A 371 7.18 10.65 6.74
C ASN A 371 7.98 9.44 6.25
N MET A 372 8.35 9.44 4.97
CA MET A 372 9.10 8.34 4.34
C MET A 372 9.93 8.83 3.16
N LEU A 373 10.93 8.05 2.75
CA LEU A 373 11.57 8.20 1.44
C LEU A 373 10.89 7.23 0.46
N GLY A 374 11.31 5.97 0.46
CA GLY A 374 10.59 4.87 -0.17
C GLY A 374 9.56 4.20 0.75
N CYS A 375 8.71 3.37 0.16
CA CYS A 375 7.82 2.43 0.83
C CYS A 375 7.51 1.24 -0.10
N HIS A 376 6.51 0.42 0.23
CA HIS A 376 6.13 -0.73 -0.60
C HIS A 376 5.42 -0.36 -1.91
N ASP A 377 5.01 0.91 -2.05
CA ASP A 377 4.35 1.46 -3.22
C ASP A 377 5.30 2.36 -4.04
N GLY A 378 4.81 2.96 -5.12
CA GLY A 378 5.61 3.88 -5.92
C GLY A 378 5.76 5.25 -5.24
N ILE A 379 6.74 6.03 -5.69
CA ILE A 379 6.99 7.38 -5.20
C ILE A 379 5.78 8.27 -5.54
N PRO A 380 5.11 8.87 -4.54
CA PRO A 380 3.99 9.77 -4.77
C PRO A 380 4.48 11.07 -5.44
N VAL A 381 3.84 11.42 -6.54
CA VAL A 381 4.14 12.65 -7.30
C VAL A 381 2.87 13.45 -7.58
N LEU A 382 1.72 12.78 -7.71
CA LEU A 382 0.42 13.43 -7.87
C LEU A 382 0.04 14.24 -6.63
N ASP A 383 0.39 13.73 -5.45
CA ASP A 383 0.09 14.31 -4.15
C ASP A 383 0.61 15.76 -4.02
N LEU A 384 1.62 16.15 -4.79
CA LEU A 384 2.20 17.50 -4.78
C LEU A 384 1.39 18.54 -5.55
N LYS A 385 0.42 18.09 -6.35
CA LYS A 385 -0.31 18.91 -7.31
C LYS A 385 -1.33 19.83 -6.64
N GLY A 386 -1.58 20.97 -7.27
CA GLY A 386 -2.73 21.82 -6.99
C GLY A 386 -3.99 21.35 -7.74
N ILE A 387 -5.12 21.97 -7.44
CA ILE A 387 -6.37 21.73 -8.16
C ILE A 387 -7.10 23.04 -8.45
N THR A 388 -7.87 23.04 -9.52
CA THR A 388 -8.92 24.04 -9.73
C THR A 388 -10.23 23.40 -9.34
N ASP A 389 -10.92 23.98 -8.37
CA ASP A 389 -12.21 23.44 -7.92
C ASP A 389 -13.32 23.67 -8.96
N ALA A 390 -14.49 23.05 -8.73
CA ALA A 390 -15.64 23.18 -9.63
C ALA A 390 -16.18 24.62 -9.74
N GLN A 391 -15.78 25.51 -8.82
CA GLN A 391 -16.14 26.92 -8.79
C GLN A 391 -15.10 27.79 -9.51
N GLY A 392 -14.02 27.20 -10.02
CA GLY A 392 -12.96 27.88 -10.75
C GLY A 392 -11.90 28.54 -9.85
N ASN A 393 -11.91 28.29 -8.54
CA ASN A 393 -10.85 28.77 -7.66
C ASN A 393 -9.62 27.88 -7.81
N ASN A 394 -8.45 28.51 -7.90
CA ASN A 394 -7.17 27.83 -8.01
C ASN A 394 -6.57 27.62 -6.61
N HIS A 395 -6.38 26.36 -6.24
CA HIS A 395 -5.69 25.94 -5.02
C HIS A 395 -4.31 25.42 -5.43
N PRO A 396 -3.23 26.21 -5.25
CA PRO A 396 -1.91 25.86 -5.74
C PRO A 396 -1.37 24.60 -5.05
N GLY A 397 -0.57 23.83 -5.79
CA GLY A 397 0.19 22.70 -5.27
C GLY A 397 1.38 23.14 -4.43
N LEU A 398 2.05 22.17 -3.81
CA LEU A 398 3.38 22.37 -3.21
C LEU A 398 4.45 22.59 -4.29
N LEU A 399 4.23 22.03 -5.48
CA LEU A 399 5.03 22.24 -6.69
C LEU A 399 4.14 22.62 -7.87
N LYS A 400 4.71 23.28 -8.87
CA LYS A 400 4.04 23.50 -10.17
C LYS A 400 4.02 22.20 -10.99
N ASP A 401 3.03 22.06 -11.87
CA ASP A 401 2.92 20.90 -12.78
C ASP A 401 4.22 20.65 -13.56
N THR A 402 4.91 21.70 -14.04
CA THR A 402 6.20 21.57 -14.74
C THR A 402 7.33 21.04 -13.86
N GLU A 403 7.31 21.34 -12.56
CA GLU A 403 8.29 20.82 -11.60
C GLU A 403 8.01 19.36 -11.26
N ILE A 404 6.73 18.99 -11.16
CA ILE A 404 6.30 17.59 -10.97
C ILE A 404 6.69 16.74 -12.19
N GLU A 405 6.43 17.25 -13.40
CA GLU A 405 6.84 16.60 -14.66
C GLU A 405 8.35 16.37 -14.70
N HIS A 406 9.15 17.37 -14.31
CA HIS A 406 10.61 17.24 -14.27
C HIS A 406 11.09 16.14 -13.31
N ILE A 407 10.47 15.99 -12.14
CA ILE A 407 10.76 14.89 -11.20
C ILE A 407 10.41 13.55 -11.84
N ILE A 408 9.23 13.43 -12.46
CA ILE A 408 8.78 12.20 -13.11
C ILE A 408 9.77 11.81 -14.22
N GLU A 409 10.14 12.74 -15.10
CA GLU A 409 11.10 12.52 -16.17
C GLU A 409 12.47 12.11 -15.65
N THR A 410 12.91 12.73 -14.55
CA THR A 410 14.18 12.38 -13.90
C THR A 410 14.16 10.94 -13.40
N ILE A 411 13.10 10.52 -12.69
CA ILE A 411 12.97 9.15 -12.17
C ILE A 411 12.83 8.15 -13.32
N LEU A 412 12.06 8.48 -14.36
CA LEU A 412 11.92 7.65 -15.57
C LEU A 412 13.26 7.47 -16.29
N SER A 413 14.05 8.54 -16.42
CA SER A 413 15.39 8.47 -17.03
C SER A 413 16.36 7.56 -16.26
N ARG A 414 16.07 7.31 -14.98
CA ARG A 414 16.80 6.44 -14.06
C ARG A 414 16.18 5.04 -13.94
N GLY A 415 15.29 4.67 -14.87
CA GLY A 415 14.69 3.34 -14.98
C GLY A 415 13.40 3.16 -14.17
N GLY A 416 12.84 4.22 -13.60
CA GLY A 416 11.52 4.16 -12.97
C GLY A 416 10.41 3.83 -13.96
N ARG A 417 9.30 3.29 -13.45
CA ARG A 417 8.13 2.89 -14.25
C ARG A 417 6.89 3.63 -13.76
N VAL A 418 6.18 4.29 -14.67
CA VAL A 418 4.98 5.05 -14.31
C VAL A 418 3.78 4.12 -14.07
N LYS A 419 2.97 4.47 -13.07
CA LYS A 419 1.61 3.98 -12.90
C LYS A 419 0.61 5.10 -13.23
N ASN A 420 -0.19 4.91 -14.28
CA ASN A 420 -1.23 5.86 -14.70
C ASN A 420 -2.58 5.53 -14.05
N ILE A 421 -3.45 6.55 -13.94
CA ILE A 421 -4.88 6.43 -13.67
C ILE A 421 -5.64 6.54 -14.98
N TYR A 422 -6.71 5.76 -15.14
CA TYR A 422 -7.55 5.74 -16.33
C TYR A 422 -9.03 6.03 -15.98
N ASP A 423 -9.79 6.61 -16.91
CA ASP A 423 -11.23 6.80 -16.80
C ASP A 423 -12.01 5.51 -17.14
N PRO A 424 -13.35 5.45 -16.97
CA PRO A 424 -14.14 4.27 -17.30
C PRO A 424 -14.03 3.82 -18.76
N GLU A 425 -13.75 4.76 -19.66
CA GLU A 425 -13.50 4.54 -21.09
C GLU A 425 -12.07 4.08 -21.40
N GLY A 426 -11.17 4.07 -20.41
CA GLY A 426 -9.77 3.65 -20.54
C GLY A 426 -8.80 4.76 -20.97
N ASN A 427 -9.23 6.02 -21.01
CA ASN A 427 -8.35 7.15 -21.28
C ASN A 427 -7.53 7.52 -20.05
N LYS A 428 -6.27 7.88 -20.24
CA LYS A 428 -5.39 8.34 -19.16
C LYS A 428 -5.91 9.65 -18.55
N ILE A 429 -6.19 9.64 -17.24
CA ILE A 429 -6.58 10.83 -16.47
C ILE A 429 -5.35 11.58 -15.96
N SER A 430 -4.45 10.86 -15.27
CA SER A 430 -3.28 11.46 -14.61
C SER A 430 -2.23 10.39 -14.29
N TYR A 431 -1.06 10.84 -13.84
CA TYR A 431 -0.05 10.00 -13.19
C TYR A 431 -0.42 9.82 -11.72
N TYR A 432 -0.21 8.64 -11.13
CA TYR A 432 -0.43 8.42 -9.71
C TYR A 432 0.89 8.38 -8.93
N GLN A 433 1.74 7.42 -9.29
CA GLN A 433 3.01 7.13 -8.63
C GLN A 433 4.07 6.74 -9.69
N VAL A 434 5.35 6.86 -9.33
CA VAL A 434 6.47 6.33 -10.12
C VAL A 434 7.13 5.18 -9.35
N ASN A 435 7.10 3.97 -9.89
CA ASN A 435 7.73 2.80 -9.30
C ASN A 435 9.23 2.83 -9.54
N ALA A 436 10.01 3.02 -8.48
CA ALA A 436 11.46 2.92 -8.43
C ALA A 436 11.89 2.73 -6.97
N THR A 437 13.07 2.19 -6.73
CA THR A 437 13.74 2.35 -5.43
C THR A 437 14.11 3.82 -5.23
N PHE A 438 14.10 4.30 -3.99
CA PHE A 438 14.45 5.71 -3.72
C PHE A 438 15.92 6.00 -4.05
N TYR A 439 16.80 5.02 -3.84
CA TYR A 439 18.22 5.14 -4.20
C TYR A 439 18.44 5.26 -5.72
N SER A 440 17.81 4.41 -6.55
CA SER A 440 17.88 4.57 -8.00
C SER A 440 17.17 5.86 -8.47
N ALA A 441 16.09 6.28 -7.81
CA ALA A 441 15.44 7.56 -8.09
C ALA A 441 16.37 8.77 -7.86
N LEU A 442 17.34 8.67 -6.94
CA LEU A 442 18.40 9.67 -6.71
C LEU A 442 19.64 9.49 -7.61
N GLY A 443 19.60 8.55 -8.56
CA GLY A 443 20.70 8.27 -9.48
C GLY A 443 21.79 7.38 -8.88
N GLU A 444 21.46 6.60 -7.85
CA GLU A 444 22.39 5.68 -7.16
C GLU A 444 23.62 6.41 -6.59
N ASP A 445 23.41 7.62 -6.07
CA ASP A 445 24.44 8.45 -5.43
C ASP A 445 24.30 8.39 -3.91
N ASP A 446 25.31 7.83 -3.25
CA ASP A 446 25.36 7.69 -1.79
C ASP A 446 25.23 9.03 -1.06
N ARG A 447 25.79 10.12 -1.62
CA ARG A 447 25.72 11.45 -1.01
C ARG A 447 24.29 11.96 -1.00
N LYS A 448 23.57 11.77 -2.11
CA LYS A 448 22.16 12.14 -2.22
C LYS A 448 21.28 11.33 -1.28
N LEU A 449 21.51 10.02 -1.16
CA LEU A 449 20.75 9.18 -0.23
C LEU A 449 20.97 9.59 1.23
N LEU A 450 22.22 9.87 1.62
CA LEU A 450 22.54 10.34 2.97
C LEU A 450 21.93 11.70 3.26
N LEU A 451 22.02 12.65 2.32
CA LEU A 451 21.38 13.94 2.45
C LEU A 451 19.85 13.80 2.57
N ALA A 452 19.23 12.96 1.74
CA ALA A 452 17.79 12.65 1.83
C ALA A 452 17.40 12.08 3.20
N ARG A 453 18.21 11.16 3.75
CA ARG A 453 17.99 10.61 5.09
C ARG A 453 18.17 11.65 6.18
N ALA A 454 19.19 12.49 6.08
CA ALA A 454 19.43 13.57 7.04
C ALA A 454 18.26 14.56 7.05
N LEU A 455 17.77 14.98 5.89
CA LEU A 455 16.56 15.80 5.76
C LEU A 455 15.35 15.10 6.41
N GLN A 456 15.15 13.81 6.15
CA GLN A 456 14.04 13.04 6.73
C GLN A 456 14.10 13.01 8.27
N VAL A 457 15.28 12.74 8.83
CA VAL A 457 15.50 12.68 10.28
C VAL A 457 15.16 14.02 10.95
N PHE A 458 15.48 15.13 10.30
CA PHE A 458 15.26 16.47 10.85
C PHE A 458 13.87 17.05 10.56
N MET A 459 13.07 16.42 9.70
CA MET A 459 11.69 16.84 9.48
C MET A 459 10.77 16.42 10.65
N PRO A 460 9.76 17.25 10.98
CA PRO A 460 8.76 16.90 11.99
C PRO A 460 8.01 15.62 11.59
N GLY A 461 7.74 14.76 12.57
CA GLY A 461 7.03 13.50 12.39
C GLY A 461 7.87 12.26 12.70
N ILE A 462 7.21 11.10 12.61
CA ILE A 462 7.81 9.79 12.77
C ILE A 462 8.47 9.38 11.44
N PRO A 463 9.80 9.17 11.39
CA PRO A 463 10.46 8.74 10.18
C PRO A 463 10.30 7.24 9.95
N GLN A 464 9.63 6.88 8.86
CA GLN A 464 9.52 5.51 8.37
C GLN A 464 10.65 5.21 7.38
N VAL A 465 11.34 4.10 7.60
CA VAL A 465 12.52 3.66 6.86
C VAL A 465 12.19 2.38 6.12
N TRP A 466 12.12 2.46 4.80
CA TRP A 466 11.99 1.28 3.95
C TRP A 466 13.27 0.43 4.01
N TYR A 467 13.12 -0.87 4.22
CA TYR A 467 14.27 -1.77 4.36
C TYR A 467 15.23 -1.68 3.18
N LEU A 468 14.72 -1.53 1.96
CA LEU A 468 15.55 -1.51 0.76
C LEU A 468 16.36 -0.22 0.66
N ASP A 469 15.79 0.92 1.08
CA ASP A 469 16.50 2.20 1.14
C ASP A 469 17.61 2.18 2.19
N LEU A 470 17.40 1.51 3.33
CA LEU A 470 18.41 1.37 4.38
C LEU A 470 19.69 0.71 3.83
N PHE A 471 19.54 -0.26 2.93
CA PHE A 471 20.65 -0.99 2.31
C PHE A 471 21.10 -0.43 0.95
N ALA A 472 20.61 0.75 0.56
CA ALA A 472 20.85 1.37 -0.75
C ALA A 472 20.56 0.39 -1.91
N GLY A 473 19.42 -0.30 -1.82
CA GLY A 473 18.97 -1.23 -2.84
C GLY A 473 18.59 -0.53 -4.13
N LYS A 474 18.82 -1.20 -5.26
CA LYS A 474 18.61 -0.67 -6.61
C LYS A 474 17.34 -1.24 -7.21
N ASN A 475 16.89 -0.63 -8.30
CA ASN A 475 15.78 -1.14 -9.10
C ASN A 475 15.97 -2.61 -9.49
N ASP A 476 14.98 -3.44 -9.19
CA ASP A 476 14.91 -4.84 -9.56
C ASP A 476 14.14 -5.03 -10.86
N TYR A 477 14.84 -4.84 -11.97
CA TYR A 477 14.25 -4.93 -13.30
C TYR A 477 13.73 -6.34 -13.61
N GLU A 478 14.46 -7.37 -13.17
CA GLU A 478 14.08 -8.76 -13.40
C GLU A 478 12.77 -9.11 -12.68
N ALA A 479 12.63 -8.72 -11.41
CA ALA A 479 11.39 -8.92 -10.67
C ALA A 479 10.21 -8.14 -11.28
N ALA A 480 10.46 -6.88 -11.68
CA ALA A 480 9.44 -6.04 -12.29
C ALA A 480 8.96 -6.57 -13.66
N ASP A 481 9.85 -7.15 -14.46
CA ASP A 481 9.52 -7.76 -15.75
C ASP A 481 8.82 -9.12 -15.58
N ALA A 482 9.29 -9.94 -14.64
CA ALA A 482 8.67 -11.23 -14.33
C ALA A 482 7.23 -11.11 -13.82
N ALA A 483 6.92 -10.03 -13.09
CA ALA A 483 5.59 -9.76 -12.54
C ALA A 483 4.59 -9.18 -13.58
N GLY A 484 5.03 -8.94 -14.83
CA GLY A 484 4.18 -8.47 -15.91
C GLY A 484 3.69 -7.02 -15.77
N THR A 485 2.72 -6.64 -16.61
CA THR A 485 2.26 -5.24 -16.76
C THR A 485 1.60 -4.64 -15.50
N GLY A 486 1.12 -5.48 -14.58
CA GLY A 486 0.56 -5.06 -13.28
C GLY A 486 1.57 -5.07 -12.12
N GLY A 487 2.77 -5.58 -12.35
CA GLY A 487 3.75 -5.94 -11.32
C GLY A 487 4.90 -4.95 -11.11
N HIS A 488 4.83 -3.75 -11.69
CA HIS A 488 5.92 -2.77 -11.62
C HIS A 488 6.35 -2.39 -10.20
N LYS A 489 5.50 -2.61 -9.17
CA LYS A 489 5.88 -2.38 -7.76
C LYS A 489 7.02 -3.29 -7.31
N GLU A 490 7.19 -4.48 -7.91
CA GLU A 490 8.25 -5.42 -7.53
C GLU A 490 9.67 -4.86 -7.76
N ILE A 491 9.81 -3.83 -8.60
CA ILE A 491 11.08 -3.09 -8.81
C ILE A 491 11.69 -2.55 -7.50
N ASN A 492 10.87 -2.34 -6.47
CA ASN A 492 11.26 -1.79 -5.18
C ASN A 492 10.97 -2.75 -4.01
N ARG A 493 10.92 -4.06 -4.27
CA ARG A 493 10.56 -5.06 -3.25
C ARG A 493 11.45 -6.30 -3.26
N THR A 494 12.71 -6.13 -3.66
CA THR A 494 13.75 -7.17 -3.67
C THR A 494 13.93 -7.77 -2.29
N THR A 495 13.90 -9.10 -2.20
CA THR A 495 14.24 -9.80 -0.97
C THR A 495 15.75 -9.80 -0.76
N LEU A 496 16.23 -9.34 0.39
CA LEU A 496 17.65 -9.32 0.72
C LEU A 496 18.06 -10.62 1.40
N THR A 497 19.05 -11.31 0.85
CA THR A 497 19.64 -12.49 1.48
C THR A 497 20.50 -12.10 2.68
N GLN A 498 20.85 -13.07 3.54
CA GLN A 498 21.78 -12.81 4.64
C GLN A 498 23.15 -12.30 4.15
N GLU A 499 23.61 -12.75 2.99
CA GLU A 499 24.84 -12.23 2.38
C GLU A 499 24.71 -10.76 1.94
N ASP A 500 23.54 -10.35 1.44
CA ASP A 500 23.26 -8.95 1.12
C ASP A 500 23.30 -8.06 2.37
N ILE A 501 22.81 -8.58 3.49
CA ILE A 501 22.83 -7.89 4.78
C ILE A 501 24.25 -7.70 5.29
N GLU A 502 25.07 -8.76 5.34
CA GLU A 502 26.45 -8.64 5.83
C GLU A 502 27.25 -7.66 4.95
N ARG A 503 27.16 -7.79 3.61
CA ARG A 503 27.81 -6.84 2.68
C ARG A 503 27.25 -5.43 2.83
N GLY A 504 25.96 -5.30 3.10
CA GLY A 504 25.28 -4.03 3.32
C GLY A 504 25.80 -3.30 4.56
N LEU A 505 25.98 -4.03 5.66
CA LEU A 505 26.50 -3.49 6.93
C LEU A 505 27.99 -3.08 6.85
N GLU A 506 28.72 -3.47 5.81
CA GLU A 506 30.07 -2.98 5.53
C GLU A 506 30.08 -1.64 4.76
N LYS A 507 28.96 -1.24 4.15
CA LYS A 507 28.90 -0.03 3.30
C LYS A 507 28.84 1.25 4.16
N PRO A 508 29.68 2.26 3.86
CA PRO A 508 29.63 3.55 4.57
C PRO A 508 28.24 4.23 4.51
N VAL A 509 27.54 4.15 3.38
CA VAL A 509 26.20 4.73 3.22
C VAL A 509 25.17 4.09 4.16
N VAL A 510 25.29 2.79 4.46
CA VAL A 510 24.38 2.09 5.37
C VAL A 510 24.70 2.44 6.82
N LEU A 511 25.98 2.39 7.19
CA LEU A 511 26.43 2.72 8.55
C LEU A 511 26.10 4.16 8.94
N LYS A 512 26.35 5.13 8.06
CA LYS A 512 26.00 6.54 8.29
C LYS A 512 24.48 6.75 8.39
N GLN A 513 23.66 6.01 7.62
CA GLN A 513 22.20 6.03 7.82
C GLN A 513 21.82 5.53 9.22
N LEU A 514 22.42 4.42 9.68
CA LEU A 514 22.16 3.89 11.03
C LEU A 514 22.56 4.87 12.13
N GLU A 515 23.65 5.63 11.98
CA GLU A 515 24.05 6.70 12.91
C GLU A 515 23.02 7.82 12.99
N LEU A 516 22.56 8.33 11.85
CA LEU A 516 21.52 9.36 11.77
C LEU A 516 20.20 8.90 12.41
N LEU A 517 19.80 7.66 12.12
CA LEU A 517 18.57 7.08 12.64
C LEU A 517 18.66 6.81 14.16
N ARG A 518 19.80 6.34 14.66
CA ARG A 518 20.03 6.17 16.10
C ARG A 518 19.94 7.50 16.83
N LEU A 519 20.57 8.55 16.29
CA LEU A 519 20.43 9.90 16.84
C LEU A 519 18.96 10.31 16.92
N ARG A 520 18.21 10.13 15.82
CA ARG A 520 16.79 10.48 15.75
C ARG A 520 15.92 9.76 16.77
N ASN A 521 16.25 8.50 17.06
CA ASN A 521 15.50 7.65 17.97
C ASN A 521 15.84 7.91 19.46
N THR A 522 17.05 8.41 19.75
CA THR A 522 17.58 8.48 21.12
C THR A 522 17.74 9.89 21.68
N ALA A 523 17.96 10.90 20.83
CA ALA A 523 18.19 12.28 21.29
C ALA A 523 16.88 12.95 21.77
N ALA A 524 16.94 13.58 22.95
CA ALA A 524 15.81 14.29 23.52
C ALA A 524 15.43 15.53 22.70
N ALA A 525 16.39 16.13 21.97
CA ALA A 525 16.19 17.25 21.07
C ALA A 525 14.92 17.15 20.20
N PHE A 526 14.66 15.98 19.60
CA PHE A 526 13.54 15.75 18.68
C PHE A 526 12.16 15.68 19.36
N SER A 527 12.11 15.80 20.69
CA SER A 527 10.85 16.00 21.43
C SER A 527 10.56 17.47 21.73
N GLY A 528 11.48 18.36 21.37
CA GLY A 528 11.39 19.79 21.67
C GLY A 528 10.95 20.64 20.48
N THR A 529 11.60 21.78 20.31
CA THR A 529 11.24 22.78 19.29
C THR A 529 12.19 22.71 18.11
N MET A 530 11.64 22.76 16.90
CA MET A 530 12.41 22.87 15.66
C MET A 530 12.57 24.33 15.23
N THR A 531 13.78 24.70 14.82
CA THR A 531 14.09 25.98 14.16
C THR A 531 14.68 25.73 12.79
N ILE A 532 14.39 26.63 11.85
CA ILE A 532 14.89 26.59 10.47
C ILE A 532 15.59 27.92 10.20
N GLU A 533 16.86 27.86 9.82
CA GLU A 533 17.65 28.98 9.34
C GLU A 533 18.09 28.73 7.89
N ILE A 534 18.08 29.78 7.08
CA ILE A 534 18.41 29.71 5.65
C ILE A 534 19.35 30.87 5.34
N GLU A 535 20.55 30.55 4.84
CA GLU A 535 21.47 31.57 4.33
C GLU A 535 21.13 31.93 2.87
N ASP A 536 20.87 30.90 2.05
CA ASP A 536 20.42 30.97 0.65
C ASP A 536 19.56 29.73 0.33
N VAL A 537 18.82 29.73 -0.79
CA VAL A 537 17.98 28.59 -1.21
C VAL A 537 18.74 27.26 -1.31
N SER A 538 20.06 27.31 -1.52
CA SER A 538 20.95 26.15 -1.63
C SER A 538 21.56 25.69 -0.30
N GLN A 539 21.43 26.45 0.78
CA GLN A 539 22.03 26.17 2.08
C GLN A 539 21.01 26.28 3.21
N LEU A 540 20.86 25.20 3.98
CA LEU A 540 19.84 25.12 5.03
C LEU A 540 20.45 24.62 6.34
N GLU A 541 19.92 25.16 7.42
CA GLU A 541 20.20 24.73 8.79
C GLU A 541 18.88 24.40 9.50
N ILE A 542 18.75 23.17 9.99
CA ILE A 542 17.60 22.73 10.79
C ILE A 542 18.12 22.29 12.15
N SER A 543 17.58 22.88 13.21
CA SER A 543 17.95 22.53 14.58
C SER A 543 16.73 22.10 15.38
N TRP A 544 16.91 21.07 16.20
CA TRP A 544 15.95 20.63 17.21
C TRP A 544 16.54 20.86 18.59
N LYS A 545 15.75 21.38 19.53
CA LYS A 545 16.21 21.64 20.90
C LYS A 545 15.17 21.27 21.95
N GLN A 546 15.59 20.50 22.94
CA GLN A 546 14.85 20.19 24.17
C GLN A 546 15.79 20.40 25.35
N ASP A 547 15.51 21.40 26.18
CA ASP A 547 16.37 21.79 27.31
C ASP A 547 17.82 22.07 26.84
N GLU A 548 18.81 21.33 27.35
CA GLU A 548 20.23 21.44 26.94
C GLU A 548 20.63 20.47 25.81
N ASP A 549 19.70 19.64 25.32
CA ASP A 549 19.93 18.67 24.24
C ASP A 549 19.55 19.32 22.89
N THR A 550 20.52 19.43 21.98
CA THR A 550 20.34 20.06 20.66
C THR A 550 20.90 19.19 19.55
N ALA A 551 20.13 18.95 18.50
CA ALA A 551 20.60 18.31 17.27
C ALA A 551 20.52 19.31 16.12
N THR A 552 21.56 19.43 15.31
CA THR A 552 21.65 20.41 14.21
C THR A 552 22.11 19.74 12.93
N LEU A 553 21.38 19.98 11.83
CA LEU A 553 21.76 19.64 10.46
C LEU A 553 22.14 20.92 9.72
N LYS A 554 23.35 20.98 9.17
CA LYS A 554 23.76 21.99 8.18
C LYS A 554 24.00 21.28 6.85
N ALA A 555 23.37 21.74 5.78
CA ALA A 555 23.49 21.10 4.47
C ALA A 555 23.66 22.11 3.33
N ASN A 556 24.43 21.71 2.32
CA ASN A 556 24.62 22.41 1.05
C ASN A 556 24.10 21.53 -0.09
N LEU A 557 23.05 22.00 -0.76
CA LEU A 557 22.36 21.26 -1.81
C LEU A 557 23.12 21.25 -3.15
N THR A 558 24.14 22.10 -3.32
CA THR A 558 24.91 22.18 -4.58
C THR A 558 25.94 21.06 -4.70
N ASP A 559 26.60 20.71 -3.60
CA ASP A 559 27.60 19.64 -3.55
C ASP A 559 27.14 18.40 -2.76
N TYR A 560 25.91 18.45 -2.23
CA TYR A 560 25.28 17.46 -1.38
C TYR A 560 26.00 17.24 -0.05
N SER A 561 26.83 18.19 0.36
CA SER A 561 27.54 18.08 1.63
C SER A 561 26.63 18.40 2.81
N PHE A 562 26.84 17.71 3.93
CA PHE A 562 26.15 18.03 5.17
C PHE A 562 26.97 17.66 6.40
N THR A 563 26.60 18.25 7.53
CA THR A 563 27.10 17.88 8.85
C THR A 563 25.93 17.82 9.83
N VAL A 564 25.87 16.76 10.62
CA VAL A 564 24.94 16.60 11.74
C VAL A 564 25.74 16.61 13.04
N THR A 565 25.40 17.54 13.93
CA THR A 565 25.97 17.63 15.27
C THR A 565 24.90 17.39 16.33
N HIS A 566 25.33 16.83 17.47
CA HIS A 566 24.51 16.65 18.66
C HIS A 566 25.25 17.24 19.85
N VAL A 567 24.60 18.17 20.54
CA VAL A 567 25.06 18.76 21.78
C VAL A 567 24.24 18.16 22.91
N THR A 568 24.88 17.46 23.83
CA THR A 568 24.23 16.93 25.03
C THR A 568 25.16 17.14 26.23
N ASN A 569 24.61 17.62 27.35
CA ASN A 569 25.38 18.01 28.55
C ASN A 569 26.57 18.97 28.28
N GLY A 570 26.45 19.83 27.25
CA GLY A 570 27.50 20.79 26.86
C GLY A 570 28.64 20.21 26.02
N GLU A 571 28.61 18.92 25.67
CA GLU A 571 29.57 18.30 24.76
C GLU A 571 28.97 18.21 23.35
N GLU A 572 29.70 18.71 22.35
CA GLU A 572 29.33 18.63 20.94
C GLU A 572 30.00 17.42 20.27
N THR A 573 29.20 16.58 19.64
CA THR A 573 29.65 15.43 18.86
C THR A 573 29.19 15.55 17.41
N VAL A 574 30.10 15.32 16.46
CA VAL A 574 29.73 15.16 15.04
C VAL A 574 29.21 13.74 14.86
N ILE A 575 27.94 13.61 14.52
CA ILE A 575 27.27 12.32 14.36
C ILE A 575 27.48 11.77 12.96
N ALA A 576 27.33 12.62 11.95
CA ALA A 576 27.51 12.25 10.56
C ALA A 576 27.99 13.45 9.75
N ASN A 577 28.81 13.18 8.74
CA ASN A 577 29.15 14.11 7.67
C ASN A 577 29.14 13.37 6.33
N SER A 578 28.89 14.10 5.26
CA SER A 578 28.91 13.58 3.88
C SER A 578 30.33 13.27 3.42
#